data_AF-A0A3B0MRI2-F1
#
_entry.id   AF-A0A3B0MRI2-F1
#
_cell.length_a   1.000
_cell.length_b   1.000
_cell.length_c   1.000
_cell.angle_alpha   90.00
_cell.angle_beta   90.00
_cell.angle_gamma   90.00
#
_symmetry.space_group_name_H-M   'P 1'
#
loop_
_entity.id
_entity.type
_entity.pdbx_description
1 polymer ?
#
loop_
_entity_poly.entity_id
_entity_poly.type
_entity_poly.pdbx_seq_one_letter_code
_entity_poly.pdbx_strand_id
1 'polypeptide(L)'
;MNLTTKSLLLLAGLALAACNNPRPGMFGGGGANGFGGEGGITTGTLGDPNDPRSVAHFQQRIGDRVFFDDNSSDLTPEGRSTLSGQAAWLRANPQFAVVVEGHADERGTREYNVALGARRADTVQRFLISEGVAANRLRTVSYGKERPVEACAEPRCWNRNRRAVTVVSGGAAG
;
A
#
# COMPACT_ATOMS: atom_id res chain seq x y z
N MET A 1 -19.81 18.70 -66.11
CA MET A 1 -20.93 19.61 -65.80
C MET A 1 -21.20 19.46 -64.30
N ASN A 2 -20.48 20.20 -63.44
CA ASN A 2 -20.80 21.56 -62.95
C ASN A 2 -22.04 21.49 -62.03
N LEU A 3 -22.10 22.00 -60.79
CA LEU A 3 -21.40 23.14 -60.18
C LEU A 3 -21.73 23.19 -58.64
N THR A 4 -20.70 23.33 -57.80
CA THR A 4 -20.55 24.19 -56.60
C THR A 4 -21.70 24.49 -55.59
N THR A 5 -21.37 24.26 -54.31
CA THR A 5 -21.28 25.24 -53.19
C THR A 5 -22.53 26.04 -52.77
N LYS A 6 -22.94 25.91 -51.49
CA LYS A 6 -22.93 27.01 -50.48
C LYS A 6 -23.46 26.57 -49.12
N SER A 7 -22.58 26.71 -48.14
CA SER A 7 -22.78 26.57 -46.70
C SER A 7 -23.83 27.55 -46.17
N LEU A 8 -24.59 27.15 -45.15
CA LEU A 8 -25.19 28.08 -44.19
C LEU A 8 -24.76 27.67 -42.77
N LEU A 9 -23.87 28.49 -42.23
CA LEU A 9 -23.40 28.50 -40.85
C LEU A 9 -24.55 28.89 -39.91
N LEU A 10 -24.69 28.17 -38.79
CA LEU A 10 -25.37 28.68 -37.61
C LEU A 10 -24.40 28.58 -36.42
N LEU A 11 -23.91 29.76 -36.03
CA LEU A 11 -23.10 29.99 -34.84
C LEU A 11 -23.93 29.73 -33.58
N ALA A 12 -23.39 28.93 -32.67
CA ALA A 12 -23.65 29.07 -31.25
C ALA A 12 -22.29 29.03 -30.53
N GLY A 13 -21.76 30.22 -30.25
CA GLY A 13 -20.51 30.38 -29.52
C GLY A 13 -20.74 30.16 -28.03
N LEU A 14 -20.07 29.15 -27.48
CA LEU A 14 -19.71 29.11 -26.06
C LEU A 14 -18.18 29.07 -25.98
N ALA A 15 -17.58 30.26 -25.88
CA ALA A 15 -16.15 30.40 -25.64
C ALA A 15 -15.88 30.17 -24.14
N LEU A 16 -15.53 28.93 -23.77
CA LEU A 16 -14.92 28.66 -22.49
C LEU A 16 -13.41 28.93 -22.61
N ALA A 17 -13.02 30.17 -22.35
CA ALA A 17 -11.61 30.53 -22.21
C ALA A 17 -11.12 30.07 -20.82
N ALA A 18 -10.56 28.87 -20.74
CA ALA A 18 -9.67 28.47 -19.65
C ALA A 18 -8.24 28.43 -20.19
N CYS A 19 -7.57 29.57 -20.20
CA CYS A 19 -6.12 29.62 -20.34
C CYS A 19 -5.50 29.13 -19.02
N ASN A 20 -4.99 27.89 -18.98
CA ASN A 20 -3.97 27.52 -17.98
C ASN A 20 -2.60 27.63 -18.65
N ASN A 21 -2.04 28.85 -18.63
CA ASN A 21 -0.62 29.06 -18.92
C ASN A 21 0.13 29.03 -17.58
N PRO A 22 1.12 28.15 -17.36
CA PRO A 22 1.97 28.25 -16.19
C PRO A 22 2.77 29.55 -16.31
N ARG A 23 2.49 30.53 -15.44
CA ARG A 23 3.32 31.73 -15.31
C ARG A 23 4.66 31.30 -14.70
N PRO A 24 5.80 31.50 -15.37
CA PRO A 24 7.11 31.37 -14.74
C PRO A 24 7.33 32.63 -13.88
N GLY A 25 7.52 32.46 -12.57
CA GLY A 25 8.20 33.46 -11.75
C GLY A 25 7.38 34.35 -10.81
N MET A 26 6.23 33.91 -10.25
CA MET A 26 5.49 34.71 -9.24
C MET A 26 5.35 34.04 -7.85
N PHE A 27 6.03 32.94 -7.58
CA PHE A 27 6.21 32.42 -6.22
C PHE A 27 7.67 32.05 -5.99
N GLY A 28 8.47 33.07 -5.70
CA GLY A 28 9.73 32.88 -4.99
C GLY A 28 9.45 32.74 -3.50
N GLY A 29 10.00 31.68 -2.91
CA GLY A 29 10.41 31.61 -1.50
C GLY A 29 9.32 31.71 -0.43
N GLY A 30 9.04 30.58 0.23
CA GLY A 30 8.34 30.58 1.51
C GLY A 30 7.66 29.25 1.78
N GLY A 31 8.32 28.39 2.56
CA GLY A 31 7.68 27.18 3.09
C GLY A 31 6.49 27.54 3.98
N ALA A 32 5.39 26.80 3.83
CA ALA A 32 4.37 26.61 4.85
C ALA A 32 3.38 25.51 4.39
N ASN A 33 3.47 24.36 5.05
CA ASN A 33 2.36 23.68 5.74
C ASN A 33 0.94 24.07 5.29
N GLY A 34 0.15 23.09 4.83
CA GLY A 34 -1.31 23.25 4.85
C GLY A 34 -2.13 22.29 3.99
N PHE A 35 -2.19 21.01 4.36
CA PHE A 35 -3.42 20.23 4.16
C PHE A 35 -3.91 19.81 5.55
N GLY A 36 -4.77 20.66 6.12
CA GLY A 36 -5.45 20.43 7.39
C GLY A 36 -6.59 19.44 7.20
N GLY A 37 -6.40 18.24 7.76
CA GLY A 37 -7.44 17.26 8.05
C GLY A 37 -7.05 16.57 9.35
N GLU A 38 -7.73 16.93 10.43
CA GLU A 38 -7.49 16.42 11.78
C GLU A 38 -7.68 14.88 11.78
N GLY A 39 -6.57 14.14 11.90
CA GLY A 39 -6.55 12.67 11.97
C GLY A 39 -5.89 11.92 10.80
N GLY A 40 -5.42 12.61 9.75
CA GLY A 40 -4.72 11.97 8.63
C GLY A 40 -3.21 11.97 8.81
N ILE A 41 -2.56 10.80 8.70
CA ILE A 41 -1.09 10.68 8.64
C ILE A 41 -0.59 11.54 7.47
N THR A 42 0.10 12.64 7.77
CA THR A 42 0.71 13.49 6.74
C THR A 42 1.79 12.69 6.00
N THR A 43 1.95 12.89 4.70
CA THR A 43 3.03 12.27 3.90
C THR A 43 4.42 12.59 4.47
N GLY A 44 4.56 13.68 5.23
CA GLY A 44 5.79 14.00 5.97
C GLY A 44 6.14 13.01 7.09
N THR A 45 5.17 12.24 7.61
CA THR A 45 5.39 11.25 8.67
C THR A 45 5.89 9.89 8.14
N LEU A 46 5.66 9.58 6.86
CA LEU A 46 6.14 8.34 6.22
C LEU A 46 7.54 8.51 5.60
N GLY A 47 7.93 9.75 5.30
CA GLY A 47 9.21 10.12 4.64
C GLY A 47 9.17 10.00 3.11
N ASP A 48 10.34 10.14 2.47
CA ASP A 48 10.50 10.09 1.01
C ASP A 48 10.63 8.64 0.50
N PRO A 49 9.86 8.17 -0.49
CA PRO A 49 10.01 6.84 -1.09
C PRO A 49 11.39 6.52 -1.66
N ASN A 50 12.22 7.53 -1.96
CA ASN A 50 13.59 7.36 -2.44
C ASN A 50 14.62 7.27 -1.31
N ASP A 51 14.25 7.64 -0.08
CA ASP A 51 15.11 7.47 1.09
C ASP A 51 15.00 6.03 1.62
N PRO A 52 16.08 5.22 1.55
CA PRO A 52 16.06 3.84 2.02
C PRO A 52 15.81 3.69 3.52
N ARG A 53 15.81 4.77 4.32
CA ARG A 53 15.47 4.73 5.75
C ARG A 53 14.01 5.03 6.05
N SER A 54 13.23 5.43 5.05
CA SER A 54 11.84 5.86 5.24
C SER A 54 10.86 4.70 5.22
N VAL A 55 9.73 4.87 5.91
CA VAL A 55 8.61 3.93 5.86
C VAL A 55 7.96 3.94 4.46
N ALA A 56 7.96 5.08 3.79
CA ALA A 56 7.47 5.21 2.42
C ALA A 56 8.27 4.32 1.45
N HIS A 57 9.59 4.24 1.61
CA HIS A 57 10.43 3.35 0.79
C HIS A 57 10.07 1.88 1.01
N PHE A 58 9.88 1.46 2.26
CA PHE A 58 9.44 0.11 2.59
C PHE A 58 8.12 -0.24 1.89
N GLN A 59 7.12 0.63 1.97
CA GLN A 59 5.79 0.35 1.41
C GLN A 59 5.76 0.39 -0.12
N GLN A 60 6.47 1.34 -0.74
CA GLN A 60 6.32 1.62 -2.17
C GLN A 60 7.37 0.94 -3.05
N ARG A 61 8.59 0.72 -2.53
CA ARG A 61 9.71 0.15 -3.30
C ARG A 61 9.90 -1.33 -3.04
N ILE A 62 9.70 -1.76 -1.79
CA ILE A 62 9.84 -3.17 -1.39
C ILE A 62 8.49 -3.87 -1.46
N GLY A 63 7.44 -3.22 -0.94
CA GLY A 63 6.11 -3.78 -0.81
C GLY A 63 5.89 -4.32 0.60
N ASP A 64 4.75 -3.97 1.19
CA ASP A 64 4.35 -4.32 2.55
C ASP A 64 3.55 -5.62 2.63
N ARG A 65 3.18 -6.22 1.49
CA ARG A 65 2.21 -7.33 1.41
C ARG A 65 2.81 -8.59 0.81
N VAL A 66 2.37 -9.72 1.34
CA VAL A 66 2.53 -11.03 0.73
C VAL A 66 1.18 -11.69 0.54
N PHE A 67 1.03 -12.44 -0.55
CA PHE A 67 -0.22 -13.11 -0.92
C PHE A 67 -0.11 -14.62 -0.76
N PHE A 68 -1.25 -15.27 -0.60
CA PHE A 68 -1.34 -16.71 -0.36
C PHE A 68 -2.35 -17.38 -1.30
N ASP A 69 -2.08 -18.64 -1.61
CA ASP A 69 -3.02 -19.50 -2.32
C ASP A 69 -4.24 -19.85 -1.46
N ASP A 70 -5.23 -20.45 -2.12
CA ASP A 70 -6.47 -20.84 -1.47
C ASP A 70 -6.21 -21.83 -0.32
N ASN A 71 -6.82 -21.58 0.83
CA ASN A 71 -6.65 -22.36 2.07
C ASN A 71 -5.19 -22.61 2.52
N SER A 72 -4.22 -21.84 2.03
CA SER A 72 -2.80 -22.02 2.33
C SER A 72 -2.24 -20.92 3.23
N SER A 73 -1.24 -21.27 4.02
CA SER A 73 -0.36 -20.35 4.76
C SER A 73 1.12 -20.46 4.33
N ASP A 74 1.38 -21.13 3.21
CA ASP A 74 2.71 -21.30 2.66
C ASP A 74 3.13 -20.09 1.83
N LEU A 75 4.40 -19.73 1.90
CA LEU A 75 4.95 -18.60 1.14
C LEU A 75 5.26 -19.03 -0.29
N THR A 76 4.68 -18.32 -1.26
CA THR A 76 5.06 -18.43 -2.67
C THR A 76 6.49 -17.91 -2.90
N PRO A 77 7.13 -18.25 -4.02
CA PRO A 77 8.45 -17.71 -4.37
C PRO A 77 8.47 -16.16 -4.38
N GLU A 78 7.41 -15.52 -4.87
CA GLU A 78 7.26 -14.07 -4.89
C GLU A 78 7.13 -13.53 -3.47
N GLY A 79 6.31 -14.18 -2.63
CA GLY A 79 6.17 -13.81 -1.22
C GLY A 79 7.50 -13.88 -0.47
N ARG A 80 8.30 -14.93 -0.71
CA ARG A 80 9.65 -15.06 -0.15
C ARG A 80 10.57 -13.93 -0.62
N SER A 81 10.54 -13.59 -1.92
CA SER A 81 11.35 -12.49 -2.47
C SER A 81 11.01 -11.15 -1.82
N THR A 82 9.72 -10.83 -1.68
CA THR A 82 9.27 -9.62 -0.97
C THR A 82 9.74 -9.64 0.48
N LEU A 83 9.57 -10.75 1.20
CA LEU A 83 9.99 -10.84 2.60
C LEU A 83 11.50 -10.75 2.80
N SER A 84 12.31 -11.29 1.88
CA SER A 84 13.76 -11.10 1.92
C SER A 84 14.12 -9.61 1.79
N GLY A 85 13.43 -8.86 0.92
CA GLY A 85 13.56 -7.41 0.83
C GLY A 85 13.14 -6.70 2.12
N GLN A 86 12.00 -7.08 2.69
CA GLN A 86 11.52 -6.54 3.96
C GLN A 86 12.50 -6.80 5.11
N ALA A 87 13.04 -8.02 5.20
CA ALA A 87 14.01 -8.40 6.24
C ALA A 87 15.31 -7.61 6.10
N ALA A 88 15.83 -7.44 4.88
CA ALA A 88 17.01 -6.62 4.64
C ALA A 88 16.79 -5.17 5.11
N TRP A 89 15.64 -4.59 4.80
CA TRP A 89 15.29 -3.23 5.24
C TRP A 89 15.15 -3.12 6.75
N LEU A 90 14.50 -4.09 7.40
CA LEU A 90 14.32 -4.12 8.86
C LEU A 90 15.65 -4.32 9.60
N ARG A 91 16.60 -5.04 9.01
CA ARG A 91 17.98 -5.14 9.54
C ARG A 91 18.75 -3.83 9.39
N ALA A 92 18.59 -3.13 8.26
CA ALA A 92 19.22 -1.83 8.02
C ALA A 92 18.62 -0.69 8.86
N ASN A 93 17.37 -0.83 9.30
CA ASN A 93 16.64 0.17 10.07
C ASN A 93 16.18 -0.40 11.42
N PRO A 94 17.10 -0.58 12.40
CA PRO A 94 16.81 -1.27 13.66
C PRO A 94 15.85 -0.53 14.58
N GLN A 95 15.63 0.77 14.36
CA GLN A 95 14.71 1.60 15.14
C GLN A 95 13.23 1.22 14.98
N PHE A 96 12.86 0.56 13.89
CA PHE A 96 11.47 0.22 13.62
C PHE A 96 11.05 -1.10 14.25
N ALA A 97 9.83 -1.20 14.76
CA ALA A 97 9.17 -2.48 15.01
C ALA A 97 8.13 -2.74 13.92
N VAL A 98 7.64 -3.97 13.80
CA VAL A 98 6.54 -4.29 12.89
C VAL A 98 5.48 -5.17 13.53
N VAL A 99 4.26 -4.97 13.07
CA VAL A 99 3.11 -5.85 13.31
C VAL A 99 2.77 -6.53 12.00
N VAL A 100 2.74 -7.86 11.99
CA VAL A 100 2.32 -8.66 10.85
C VAL A 100 0.84 -8.99 11.00
N GLU A 101 0.03 -8.46 10.10
CA GLU A 101 -1.41 -8.64 10.07
C GLU A 101 -1.77 -9.78 9.10
N GLY A 102 -2.43 -10.82 9.59
CA GLY A 102 -2.89 -11.95 8.78
C GLY A 102 -4.35 -11.83 8.39
N HIS A 103 -4.64 -12.04 7.10
CA HIS A 103 -5.99 -11.93 6.53
C HIS A 103 -6.38 -13.18 5.73
N ALA A 104 -7.68 -13.38 5.60
CA ALA A 104 -8.30 -14.40 4.75
C ALA A 104 -9.41 -13.78 3.88
N ASP A 105 -9.84 -14.53 2.87
CA ASP A 105 -11.03 -14.15 2.10
C ASP A 105 -12.32 -14.50 2.85
N GLU A 106 -13.46 -14.11 2.29
CA GLU A 106 -14.75 -14.16 2.97
C GLU A 106 -15.33 -15.58 3.15
N ARG A 107 -14.82 -16.56 2.40
CA ARG A 107 -15.36 -17.92 2.36
C ARG A 107 -15.00 -18.70 3.62
N GLY A 108 -15.88 -19.60 4.06
CA GLY A 108 -15.69 -20.39 5.28
C GLY A 108 -16.11 -19.68 6.57
N THR A 109 -15.96 -20.36 7.70
CA THR A 109 -16.38 -19.83 9.01
C THR A 109 -15.46 -18.70 9.48
N ARG A 110 -15.96 -17.89 10.41
CA ARG A 110 -15.19 -16.80 11.00
C ARG A 110 -13.98 -17.35 11.76
N GLU A 111 -14.20 -18.34 12.60
CA GLU A 111 -13.21 -18.96 13.48
C GLU A 111 -12.10 -19.61 12.66
N TYR A 112 -12.46 -20.31 11.57
CA TYR A 112 -11.50 -20.88 10.63
C TYR A 112 -10.61 -19.79 10.03
N ASN A 113 -11.20 -18.69 9.56
CA ASN A 113 -10.46 -17.61 8.92
C ASN A 113 -9.57 -16.84 9.90
N VAL A 114 -10.00 -16.65 11.14
CA VAL A 114 -9.15 -16.10 12.20
C VAL A 114 -7.94 -17.01 12.44
N ALA A 115 -8.13 -18.33 12.52
CA ALA A 115 -7.03 -19.28 12.67
C ALA A 115 -6.11 -19.30 11.43
N LEU A 116 -6.66 -19.24 10.21
CA LEU A 116 -5.88 -19.19 8.97
C LEU A 116 -5.06 -17.89 8.88
N GLY A 117 -5.66 -16.74 9.20
CA GLY A 117 -4.93 -15.47 9.30
C GLY A 117 -3.79 -15.53 10.31
N ALA A 118 -4.01 -16.16 11.47
CA ALA A 118 -2.97 -16.33 12.48
C ALA A 118 -1.79 -17.16 11.96
N ARG A 119 -2.07 -18.29 11.28
CA ARG A 119 -1.02 -19.10 10.65
C ARG A 119 -0.23 -18.32 9.59
N ARG A 120 -0.89 -17.51 8.77
CA ARG A 120 -0.22 -16.67 7.75
C ARG A 120 0.70 -15.63 8.39
N ALA A 121 0.23 -14.93 9.41
CA ALA A 121 1.05 -13.95 10.13
C ALA A 121 2.24 -14.60 10.81
N ASP A 122 2.05 -15.78 11.41
CA ASP A 122 3.12 -16.57 12.03
C ASP A 122 4.14 -17.09 11.01
N THR A 123 3.72 -17.58 9.84
CA THR A 123 4.64 -17.98 8.76
C THR A 123 5.54 -16.80 8.35
N VAL A 124 4.96 -15.61 8.16
CA VAL A 124 5.72 -14.41 7.82
C VAL A 124 6.68 -14.01 8.94
N GLN A 125 6.22 -14.00 10.19
CA GLN A 125 7.07 -13.69 11.34
C GLN A 125 8.27 -14.65 11.40
N ARG A 126 8.03 -15.96 11.31
CA ARG A 126 9.10 -16.98 11.32
C ARG A 126 10.10 -16.78 10.20
N PHE A 127 9.64 -16.43 8.99
CA PHE A 127 10.52 -16.13 7.87
C PHE A 127 11.41 -14.90 8.15
N LEU A 128 10.83 -13.81 8.64
CA LEU A 128 11.59 -12.61 8.99
C LEU A 128 12.63 -12.89 10.08
N ILE A 129 12.29 -13.73 11.07
CA ILE A 129 13.24 -14.17 12.11
C ILE A 129 14.38 -14.99 11.49
N SER A 130 14.07 -15.93 10.58
CA SER A 130 15.11 -16.73 9.91
C SER A 130 16.05 -15.89 9.06
N GLU A 131 15.58 -14.74 8.56
CA GLU A 131 16.38 -13.75 7.82
C GLU A 131 17.12 -12.75 8.73
N GLY A 132 17.08 -12.96 10.05
CA GLY A 132 17.87 -12.21 11.03
C GLY A 132 17.19 -10.98 11.63
N VAL A 133 15.87 -10.82 11.48
CA VAL A 133 15.13 -9.77 12.20
C VAL A 133 14.89 -10.23 13.63
N ALA A 134 15.22 -9.38 14.61
CA ALA A 134 15.08 -9.72 16.03
C ALA A 134 13.61 -9.95 16.42
N ALA A 135 13.32 -11.09 17.05
CA ALA A 135 11.94 -11.52 17.36
C ALA A 135 11.17 -10.53 18.26
N ASN A 136 11.86 -9.82 19.15
CA ASN A 136 11.25 -8.82 20.04
C ASN A 136 10.68 -7.60 19.29
N ARG A 137 11.09 -7.38 18.02
CA ARG A 137 10.59 -6.30 17.14
C ARG A 137 9.38 -6.73 16.32
N LEU A 138 8.98 -7.99 16.41
CA LEU A 138 7.92 -8.57 15.58
C LEU A 138 6.72 -8.94 16.45
N ARG A 139 5.54 -8.47 16.07
CA ARG A 139 4.27 -8.93 16.63
C ARG A 139 3.37 -9.44 15.51
N THR A 140 2.40 -10.30 15.85
CA THR A 140 1.42 -10.82 14.90
C THR A 140 0.01 -10.51 15.37
N VAL A 141 -0.88 -10.24 14.43
CA VAL A 141 -2.32 -10.06 14.67
C VAL A 141 -3.06 -10.79 13.55
N SER A 142 -4.17 -11.45 13.87
CA SER A 142 -5.06 -12.02 12.85
C SER A 142 -6.36 -11.24 12.80
N TYR A 143 -6.71 -10.79 11.61
CA TYR A 143 -8.03 -10.22 11.31
C TYR A 143 -8.96 -11.21 10.63
N GLY A 144 -8.45 -12.38 10.20
CA GLY A 144 -9.21 -13.32 9.38
C GLY A 144 -9.90 -12.61 8.22
N LYS A 145 -11.21 -12.76 8.12
CA LYS A 145 -12.03 -12.15 7.05
C LYS A 145 -12.66 -10.80 7.41
N GLU A 146 -12.35 -10.24 8.59
CA GLU A 146 -13.03 -9.05 9.13
C GLU A 146 -12.54 -7.72 8.52
N ARG A 147 -11.40 -7.73 7.82
CA ARG A 147 -10.79 -6.54 7.18
C ARG A 147 -10.42 -6.81 5.71
N PRO A 148 -11.42 -7.00 4.83
CA PRO A 148 -11.17 -7.20 3.41
C PRO A 148 -10.63 -5.92 2.75
N VAL A 149 -9.76 -6.09 1.74
CA VAL A 149 -9.36 -5.00 0.84
C VAL A 149 -10.42 -4.80 -0.23
N GLU A 150 -11.02 -5.88 -0.71
CA GLU A 150 -12.16 -5.84 -1.63
C GLU A 150 -13.29 -6.72 -1.11
N ALA A 151 -14.48 -6.14 -0.93
CA ALA A 151 -15.66 -6.87 -0.49
C ALA A 151 -16.46 -7.33 -1.72
N CYS A 152 -16.06 -8.45 -2.33
CA CYS A 152 -16.82 -9.06 -3.42
C CYS A 152 -16.60 -10.58 -3.51
N ALA A 153 -17.62 -11.27 -4.04
CA ALA A 153 -17.65 -12.72 -4.19
C ALA A 153 -17.08 -13.20 -5.53
N GLU A 154 -15.87 -12.75 -5.86
CA GLU A 154 -15.18 -13.11 -7.11
C GLU A 154 -13.73 -13.53 -6.84
N PRO A 155 -13.15 -14.41 -7.68
CA PRO A 155 -11.77 -14.86 -7.54
C PRO A 155 -10.74 -13.73 -7.39
N ARG A 156 -10.95 -12.61 -8.11
CA ARG A 156 -10.08 -11.42 -8.02
C ARG A 156 -10.04 -10.85 -6.60
N CYS A 157 -11.19 -10.67 -5.96
CA CYS A 157 -11.29 -10.13 -4.60
C CYS A 157 -10.68 -11.10 -3.58
N TRP A 158 -10.97 -12.40 -3.72
CA TRP A 158 -10.41 -13.42 -2.83
C TRP A 158 -8.88 -13.42 -2.88
N ASN A 159 -8.30 -13.37 -4.08
CA ASN A 159 -6.84 -13.32 -4.25
C ASN A 159 -6.20 -12.10 -3.57
N ARG A 160 -6.85 -10.93 -3.63
CA ARG A 160 -6.36 -9.71 -2.94
C ARG A 160 -6.55 -9.77 -1.42
N ASN A 161 -7.56 -10.49 -0.94
CA ASN A 161 -7.85 -10.61 0.49
C ASN A 161 -6.99 -11.66 1.20
N ARG A 162 -6.56 -12.72 0.52
CA ARG A 162 -5.64 -13.74 1.05
C ARG A 162 -4.22 -13.19 1.12
N ARG A 163 -3.92 -12.45 2.20
CA ARG A 163 -2.65 -11.76 2.37
C ARG A 163 -2.17 -11.73 3.82
N ALA A 164 -0.90 -11.38 3.98
CA ALA A 164 -0.40 -10.79 5.21
C ALA A 164 0.19 -9.41 4.91
N VAL A 165 0.08 -8.49 5.85
CA VAL A 165 0.56 -7.11 5.74
C VAL A 165 1.57 -6.86 6.85
N THR A 166 2.79 -6.43 6.49
CA THR A 166 3.80 -6.00 7.44
C THR A 166 3.64 -4.50 7.69
N VAL A 167 3.05 -4.15 8.82
CA VAL A 167 2.84 -2.77 9.23
C VAL A 167 4.02 -2.30 10.08
N VAL A 168 4.70 -1.26 9.63
CA VAL A 168 5.80 -0.63 10.38
C VAL A 168 5.21 0.21 11.50
N SER A 169 5.59 -0.11 12.73
CA SER A 169 5.18 0.58 13.95
C SER A 169 6.39 1.23 14.62
N GLY A 170 6.35 2.55 14.79
CA GLY A 170 7.36 3.31 15.51
C GLY A 170 8.60 3.62 14.69
N GLY A 171 8.64 4.84 14.16
CA GLY A 171 9.88 5.58 13.95
C GLY A 171 9.68 6.91 14.66
N ALA A 172 10.14 7.02 15.90
CA ALA A 172 10.21 8.33 16.51
C ALA A 172 11.23 9.12 15.70
N ALA A 173 10.77 10.23 15.10
CA ALA A 173 11.66 11.35 14.85
C ALA A 173 12.50 11.56 16.12
N GLY A 174 13.82 11.51 15.96
CA GLY A 174 14.73 11.92 17.02
C GLY A 174 14.50 13.37 17.41
#